data_AF-B2HM41-F1
#
_entry.id   AF-B2HM41-F1
#
_cell.length_a   1.000
_cell.length_b   1.000
_cell.length_c   1.000
_cell.angle_alpha   90.00
_cell.angle_beta   90.00
_cell.angle_gamma   90.00
#
_symmetry.space_group_name_H-M   'P 1'
#
loop_
_entity.id
_entity.type
_entity.pdbx_description
1 polymer ?
#
loop_
_entity_poly.entity_id
_entity_poly.type
_entity_poly.pdbx_seq_one_letter_code
_entity_poly.pdbx_strand_id
1 'polypeptide(L)'
;MTGTVDHQPAPAVVGKLSTLDRFLPVWIGLAMAAGLLLGRWIPGLNTALEKVQVDGISLPIALGLLIMMYPVLAKVRYDRLDSVTGDRKLLISSLLLNWVAGPALMFALAWLLLPDLPEYRTGLIIVGLARCIAMVIIWNDLARGDREAAAVLVALNSIFQVAMFAVLGWFYLSVLPGWLHLTQTTISTSPWQIAKSVLIFLGIPLLAGYLSRRLGERAKGRGWYESRFLPKVGPWALYGLLFTIVILFALQGDQITNRPQDVARIALPLLVYFAVMWGGGYLLGAALHLGYQRTTTMAFTAAGNNFELAIAVAIATYGATSGQALAGVVGPLIEVPVLVGLVYVSLALRNRYYGPHRRKHDMIKPSVLFVCVHNAGRSQMAAGWLRHLAGDRIEVRSAGTEPADRINPVAVAAMAELGIDITANTPEVLTGAWVQTSDVVITMGCGDACPYFPGVSYRDWTLADPAGQPLDVVRPIRDDIGERVRALIAELLNEHPDTAQICRG
;
A
#
# COMPACT_ATOMS: atom_id res chain seq x y z
N MET A 1 -40.70 -1.66 30.98
CA MET A 1 -39.74 -2.55 30.30
C MET A 1 -39.32 -1.87 29.00
N THR A 2 -38.23 -1.13 29.03
CA THR A 2 -37.66 -0.43 27.87
C THR A 2 -36.17 -0.70 27.89
N GLY A 3 -35.74 -1.61 27.02
CA GLY A 3 -34.36 -2.08 26.93
C GLY A 3 -33.44 -0.99 26.41
N THR A 4 -32.44 -0.64 27.20
CA THR A 4 -31.30 0.18 26.81
C THR A 4 -30.46 -0.58 25.80
N VAL A 5 -30.45 -0.14 24.54
CA VAL A 5 -29.52 -0.64 23.53
C VAL A 5 -28.17 0.03 23.80
N ASP A 6 -27.27 -0.73 24.42
CA ASP A 6 -25.89 -0.34 24.69
C ASP A 6 -25.14 -0.25 23.34
N HIS A 7 -24.89 0.97 22.88
CA HIS A 7 -24.19 1.21 21.62
C HIS A 7 -22.69 1.16 21.88
N GLN A 8 -22.11 -0.04 21.78
CA GLN A 8 -20.66 -0.20 21.80
C GLN A 8 -20.04 0.55 20.60
N PRO A 9 -19.05 1.44 20.81
CA PRO A 9 -18.35 2.08 19.71
C PRO A 9 -17.66 1.01 18.87
N ALA A 10 -17.93 1.03 17.56
CA ALA A 10 -17.27 0.15 16.59
C ALA A 10 -15.75 0.30 16.76
N PRO A 11 -14.99 -0.80 16.94
CA PRO A 11 -13.57 -0.71 17.15
C PRO A 11 -12.94 -0.10 15.90
N ALA A 12 -12.26 1.03 16.07
CA ALA A 12 -11.35 1.57 15.08
C ALA A 12 -10.41 0.44 14.64
N VAL A 13 -10.58 -0.05 13.41
CA VAL A 13 -9.67 -1.03 12.80
C VAL A 13 -8.38 -0.29 12.41
N VAL A 14 -7.68 0.20 13.43
CA VAL A 14 -6.22 0.21 13.41
C VAL A 14 -5.84 -1.25 13.40
N GLY A 15 -5.79 -1.84 12.21
CA GLY A 15 -5.12 -3.11 11.97
C GLY A 15 -3.66 -2.91 12.36
N LYS A 16 -3.34 -3.11 13.64
CA LYS A 16 -1.98 -3.24 14.13
C LYS A 16 -1.37 -4.36 13.28
N LEU A 17 -0.37 -4.03 12.47
CA LEU A 17 0.53 -5.05 11.92
C LEU A 17 0.87 -6.00 13.06
N SER A 18 0.69 -7.30 12.85
CA SER A 18 1.07 -8.30 13.85
C SER A 18 2.51 -8.01 14.27
N THR A 19 2.86 -8.22 15.54
CA THR A 19 4.26 -8.05 16.01
C THR A 19 5.24 -8.79 15.10
N LEU A 20 4.81 -9.92 14.53
CA LEU A 20 5.53 -10.68 13.52
C LEU A 20 5.80 -9.90 12.22
N ASP A 21 4.81 -9.20 11.68
CA ASP A 21 4.96 -8.39 10.45
C ASP A 21 5.85 -7.17 10.68
N ARG A 22 5.77 -6.58 11.88
CA ARG A 22 6.58 -5.40 12.25
C ARG A 22 8.07 -5.73 12.37
N PHE A 23 8.41 -6.91 12.89
CA PHE A 23 9.80 -7.36 13.06
C PHE A 23 10.28 -8.28 11.92
N LEU A 24 9.55 -8.34 10.81
CA LEU A 24 9.86 -9.20 9.66
C LEU A 24 11.33 -9.09 9.19
N PRO A 25 11.92 -7.89 9.01
CA PRO A 25 13.33 -7.79 8.64
C PRO A 25 14.29 -8.44 9.66
N VAL A 26 13.98 -8.33 10.94
CA VAL A 26 14.77 -8.93 12.02
C VAL A 26 14.65 -10.45 11.97
N TRP A 27 13.44 -10.98 11.79
CA TRP A 27 13.24 -12.43 11.68
C TRP A 27 13.94 -13.02 10.47
N ILE A 28 13.93 -12.33 9.32
CA ILE A 28 14.69 -12.74 8.13
C ILE A 28 16.19 -12.78 8.45
N GLY A 29 16.74 -11.72 9.07
CA GLY A 29 18.15 -11.69 9.47
C GLY A 29 18.53 -12.82 10.43
N LEU A 30 17.67 -13.10 11.41
CA LEU A 30 17.85 -14.23 12.34
C LEU A 30 17.77 -15.59 11.63
N ALA A 31 16.84 -15.78 10.71
CA ALA A 31 16.71 -17.00 9.91
C ALA A 31 17.93 -17.22 9.01
N MET A 32 18.46 -16.16 8.40
CA MET A 32 19.70 -16.22 7.61
C MET A 32 20.89 -16.61 8.47
N ALA A 33 21.08 -15.95 9.63
CA ALA A 33 22.15 -16.28 10.56
C ALA A 33 22.04 -17.72 11.07
N ALA A 34 20.82 -18.16 11.43
CA ALA A 34 20.55 -19.53 11.83
C ALA A 34 20.87 -20.53 10.71
N GLY A 35 20.47 -20.25 9.48
CA GLY A 35 20.79 -21.08 8.31
C GLY A 35 22.30 -21.22 8.10
N LEU A 36 23.04 -20.10 8.08
CA LEU A 36 24.50 -20.12 7.94
C LEU A 36 25.20 -20.89 9.07
N LEU A 37 24.74 -20.72 10.32
CA LEU A 37 25.29 -21.45 11.47
C LEU A 37 24.97 -22.95 11.40
N LEU A 38 23.75 -23.33 11.01
CA LEU A 38 23.34 -24.73 10.85
C LEU A 38 24.15 -25.41 9.74
N GLY A 39 24.31 -24.77 8.58
CA GLY A 39 25.12 -25.28 7.48
C GLY A 39 26.58 -25.49 7.89
N ARG A 40 27.12 -24.63 8.77
CA ARG A 40 28.50 -24.72 9.25
C ARG A 40 28.72 -25.72 10.40
N TRP A 41 27.76 -25.86 11.30
CA TRP A 41 27.91 -26.67 12.53
C TRP A 41 27.40 -28.10 12.40
N ILE A 42 26.53 -28.40 11.43
CA ILE A 42 25.98 -29.75 11.22
C ILE A 42 26.61 -30.36 9.95
N PRO A 43 27.75 -31.07 10.06
CA PRO A 43 28.34 -31.74 8.91
C PRO A 43 27.38 -32.82 8.38
N GLY A 44 27.17 -32.82 7.05
CA GLY A 44 26.27 -33.77 6.38
C GLY A 44 24.80 -33.33 6.29
N LEU A 45 24.44 -32.14 6.80
CA LEU A 45 23.09 -31.58 6.63
C LEU A 45 22.72 -31.43 5.15
N ASN A 46 23.64 -30.93 4.33
CA ASN A 46 23.44 -30.77 2.89
C ASN A 46 23.17 -32.13 2.23
N THR A 47 23.97 -33.14 2.55
CA THR A 47 23.80 -34.50 2.02
C THR A 47 22.49 -35.14 2.47
N ALA A 48 22.03 -34.88 3.69
CA ALA A 48 20.75 -35.39 4.18
C ALA A 48 19.57 -34.73 3.47
N LEU A 49 19.61 -33.41 3.27
CA LEU A 49 18.60 -32.66 2.52
C LEU A 49 18.58 -33.03 1.04
N GLU A 50 19.76 -33.33 0.47
CA GLU A 50 19.91 -33.83 -0.90
C GLU A 50 19.39 -35.26 -1.08
N LYS A 51 19.28 -36.08 -0.03
CA LYS A 51 18.62 -37.39 -0.14
C LYS A 51 17.10 -37.29 -0.24
N VAL A 52 16.52 -36.17 0.22
CA VAL A 52 15.07 -35.94 0.22
C VAL A 52 14.71 -35.04 -0.96
N GLN A 53 14.90 -35.56 -2.18
CA GLN A 53 14.62 -34.87 -3.43
C GLN A 53 13.67 -35.68 -4.33
N VAL A 54 12.83 -34.99 -5.10
CA VAL A 54 12.02 -35.57 -6.19
C VAL A 54 12.29 -34.74 -7.44
N ASP A 55 12.67 -35.38 -8.54
CA ASP A 55 13.06 -34.72 -9.80
C ASP A 55 14.14 -33.63 -9.62
N GLY A 56 15.08 -33.80 -8.68
CA GLY A 56 16.12 -32.79 -8.36
C GLY A 56 15.65 -31.60 -7.52
N ILE A 57 14.40 -31.64 -7.06
CA ILE A 57 13.79 -30.61 -6.21
C ILE A 57 13.80 -31.08 -4.76
N SER A 58 14.43 -30.31 -3.88
CA SER A 58 14.39 -30.58 -2.43
C SER A 58 12.97 -30.46 -1.91
N LEU A 59 12.40 -31.59 -1.45
CA LEU A 59 11.03 -31.67 -0.93
C LEU A 59 10.79 -30.72 0.26
N PRO A 60 11.70 -30.60 1.26
CA PRO A 60 11.53 -29.63 2.34
C PRO A 60 11.38 -28.19 1.83
N ILE A 61 12.25 -27.78 0.90
CA ILE A 61 12.21 -26.43 0.32
C ILE A 61 10.90 -26.25 -0.46
N ALA A 62 10.54 -27.21 -1.29
CA ALA A 62 9.31 -27.16 -2.06
C ALA A 62 8.06 -27.03 -1.17
N LEU A 63 8.02 -27.77 -0.06
CA LEU A 63 6.95 -27.69 0.91
C LEU A 63 6.90 -26.32 1.59
N GLY A 64 8.04 -25.80 2.04
CA GLY A 64 8.13 -24.46 2.64
C GLY A 64 7.63 -23.38 1.68
N LEU A 65 8.01 -23.47 0.40
CA LEU A 65 7.57 -22.57 -0.66
C LEU A 65 6.05 -22.65 -0.93
N LEU A 66 5.48 -23.86 -0.99
CA LEU A 66 4.04 -24.04 -1.19
C LEU A 66 3.22 -23.54 0.02
N ILE A 67 3.69 -23.84 1.24
CA ILE A 67 3.07 -23.39 2.50
C ILE A 67 3.04 -21.87 2.56
N MET A 68 4.11 -21.19 2.15
CA MET A 68 4.15 -19.74 2.23
C MET A 68 3.31 -19.04 1.15
N MET A 69 3.21 -19.61 -0.06
CA MET A 69 2.51 -18.98 -1.18
C MET A 69 0.99 -19.07 -1.05
N TYR A 70 0.46 -20.17 -0.50
CA TYR A 70 -0.99 -20.37 -0.38
C TYR A 70 -1.71 -19.26 0.41
N PRO A 71 -1.28 -18.87 1.63
CA PRO A 71 -1.94 -17.82 2.41
C PRO A 71 -1.96 -16.46 1.73
N VAL A 72 -0.90 -16.11 0.98
CA VAL A 72 -0.83 -14.87 0.22
C VAL A 72 -1.92 -14.84 -0.85
N LEU A 73 -2.06 -15.93 -1.60
CA LEU A 73 -3.01 -16.04 -2.71
C LEU A 73 -4.46 -16.21 -2.23
N ALA A 74 -4.66 -16.79 -1.05
CA ALA A 74 -5.97 -16.83 -0.38
C ALA A 74 -6.49 -15.43 0.00
N LYS A 75 -5.60 -14.47 0.30
CA LYS A 75 -5.98 -13.08 0.63
C LYS A 75 -6.43 -12.29 -0.61
N VAL A 76 -6.09 -12.71 -1.82
CA VAL A 76 -6.40 -12.00 -3.07
C VAL A 76 -7.91 -11.84 -3.23
N ARG A 77 -8.33 -10.62 -3.57
CA ARG A 77 -9.73 -10.21 -3.74
C ARG A 77 -10.09 -10.15 -5.22
N TYR A 78 -10.53 -11.27 -5.76
CA TYR A 78 -10.94 -11.39 -7.16
C TYR A 78 -12.20 -10.56 -7.49
N ASP A 79 -12.97 -10.16 -6.47
CA ASP A 79 -14.18 -9.35 -6.52
C ASP A 79 -13.95 -7.83 -6.64
N ARG A 80 -12.74 -7.33 -6.36
CA ARG A 80 -12.43 -5.87 -6.39
C ARG A 80 -11.80 -5.40 -7.69
N LEU A 81 -11.51 -6.29 -8.64
CA LEU A 81 -10.91 -5.91 -9.92
C LEU A 81 -11.77 -4.85 -10.63
N ASP A 82 -13.09 -4.94 -10.50
CA ASP A 82 -14.04 -4.01 -11.14
C ASP A 82 -14.10 -2.62 -10.50
N SER A 83 -13.62 -2.45 -9.27
CA SER A 83 -13.71 -1.16 -8.54
C SER A 83 -12.60 -0.16 -8.89
N VAL A 84 -11.48 -0.62 -9.48
CA VAL A 84 -10.31 0.22 -9.81
C VAL A 84 -9.95 0.17 -11.30
N THR A 85 -10.71 -0.56 -12.12
CA THR A 85 -10.63 -0.52 -13.60
C THR A 85 -10.89 0.87 -14.19
N GLY A 86 -11.39 1.82 -13.39
CA GLY A 86 -11.56 3.23 -13.78
C GLY A 86 -10.25 4.00 -14.01
N ASP A 87 -9.14 3.66 -13.34
CA ASP A 87 -7.88 4.39 -13.48
C ASP A 87 -6.93 3.74 -14.49
N ARG A 88 -7.27 3.89 -15.77
CA ARG A 88 -6.49 3.32 -16.89
C ARG A 88 -5.04 3.79 -16.91
N LYS A 89 -4.76 5.03 -16.49
CA LYS A 89 -3.39 5.57 -16.49
C LYS A 89 -2.51 4.80 -15.52
N LEU A 90 -2.98 4.59 -14.29
CA LEU A 90 -2.28 3.81 -13.28
C LEU A 90 -2.07 2.36 -13.73
N LEU A 91 -3.13 1.72 -14.23
CA LEU A 91 -3.09 0.31 -14.62
C LEU A 91 -2.13 0.04 -15.78
N ILE A 92 -2.24 0.82 -16.88
CA ILE A 92 -1.38 0.65 -18.05
C ILE A 92 0.07 0.93 -17.68
N SER A 93 0.34 2.01 -16.95
CA SER A 93 1.69 2.38 -16.55
C SER A 93 2.33 1.32 -15.65
N SER A 94 1.57 0.79 -14.69
CA SER A 94 2.03 -0.30 -13.85
C SER A 94 2.32 -1.55 -14.68
N LEU A 95 1.43 -1.96 -15.58
CA LEU A 95 1.65 -3.14 -16.43
C LEU A 95 2.89 -2.99 -17.32
N LEU A 96 3.09 -1.81 -17.95
CA LEU A 96 4.27 -1.53 -18.76
C LEU A 96 5.56 -1.57 -17.91
N LEU A 97 5.55 -0.95 -16.74
CA LEU A 97 6.70 -0.99 -15.84
C LEU A 97 7.01 -2.43 -15.38
N ASN A 98 6.00 -3.19 -14.97
CA ASN A 98 6.18 -4.52 -14.40
C ASN A 98 6.53 -5.58 -15.45
N TRP A 99 5.91 -5.55 -16.63
CA TRP A 99 5.97 -6.65 -17.61
C TRP A 99 6.81 -6.35 -18.85
N VAL A 100 7.19 -5.08 -19.05
CA VAL A 100 8.04 -4.67 -20.17
C VAL A 100 9.35 -4.09 -19.63
N ALA A 101 9.29 -2.96 -18.93
CA ALA A 101 10.49 -2.25 -18.49
C ALA A 101 11.31 -3.02 -17.46
N GLY A 102 10.65 -3.62 -16.47
CA GLY A 102 11.30 -4.40 -15.41
C GLY A 102 12.13 -5.57 -15.95
N PRO A 103 11.52 -6.52 -16.69
CA PRO A 103 12.25 -7.63 -17.31
C PRO A 103 13.39 -7.17 -18.22
N ALA A 104 13.15 -6.16 -19.06
CA ALA A 104 14.16 -5.64 -19.97
C ALA A 104 15.34 -5.00 -19.22
N LEU A 105 15.07 -4.21 -18.18
CA LEU A 105 16.09 -3.59 -17.36
C LEU A 105 16.92 -4.63 -16.61
N MET A 106 16.28 -5.63 -16.00
CA MET A 106 17.02 -6.68 -15.28
C MET A 106 17.89 -7.49 -16.24
N PHE A 107 17.37 -7.83 -17.42
CA PHE A 107 18.15 -8.49 -18.46
C PHE A 107 19.39 -7.65 -18.85
N ALA A 108 19.20 -6.37 -19.14
CA ALA A 108 20.29 -5.48 -19.50
C ALA A 108 21.34 -5.39 -18.38
N LEU A 109 20.92 -5.18 -17.13
CA LEU A 109 21.83 -5.10 -15.98
C LEU A 109 22.58 -6.40 -15.76
N ALA A 110 21.92 -7.56 -15.89
CA ALA A 110 22.55 -8.86 -15.72
C ALA A 110 23.64 -9.11 -16.79
N TRP A 111 23.40 -8.71 -18.05
CA TRP A 111 24.40 -8.83 -19.11
C TRP A 111 25.54 -7.82 -19.01
N LEU A 112 25.25 -6.59 -18.57
CA LEU A 112 26.25 -5.53 -18.44
C LEU A 112 27.18 -5.74 -17.24
N LEU A 113 26.65 -6.20 -16.11
CA LEU A 113 27.38 -6.24 -14.84
C LEU A 113 27.86 -7.65 -14.46
N LEU A 114 27.35 -8.70 -15.09
CA LEU A 114 27.78 -10.10 -14.87
C LEU A 114 28.14 -10.82 -16.19
N PRO A 115 28.97 -10.26 -17.08
CA PRO A 115 29.31 -10.89 -18.37
C PRO A 115 30.12 -12.19 -18.23
N ASP A 116 30.84 -12.36 -17.14
CA ASP A 116 31.69 -13.52 -16.83
C ASP A 116 30.98 -14.60 -15.98
N LEU A 117 29.80 -14.30 -15.42
CA LEU A 117 29.08 -15.16 -14.47
C LEU A 117 27.68 -15.55 -14.98
N PRO A 118 27.57 -16.53 -15.92
CA PRO A 118 26.33 -16.82 -16.63
C PRO A 118 25.24 -17.45 -15.75
N GLU A 119 25.61 -18.21 -14.71
CA GLU A 119 24.66 -18.79 -13.76
C GLU A 119 23.96 -17.70 -12.95
N TYR A 120 24.72 -16.75 -12.39
CA TYR A 120 24.18 -15.63 -11.63
C TYR A 120 23.37 -14.69 -12.51
N ARG A 121 23.81 -14.46 -13.75
CA ARG A 121 23.06 -13.72 -14.76
C ARG A 121 21.68 -14.32 -15.01
N THR A 122 21.63 -15.63 -15.23
CA THR A 122 20.39 -16.37 -15.42
C THR A 122 19.48 -16.25 -14.21
N GLY A 123 20.04 -16.42 -13.00
CA GLY A 123 19.32 -16.24 -11.75
C GLY A 123 18.71 -14.83 -11.59
N LEU A 124 19.48 -13.78 -11.90
CA LEU A 124 18.97 -12.40 -11.88
C LEU A 124 17.86 -12.15 -12.90
N ILE A 125 17.97 -12.71 -14.10
CA ILE A 125 16.90 -12.60 -15.10
C ILE A 125 15.61 -13.26 -14.56
N ILE A 126 15.71 -14.46 -13.99
CA ILE A 126 14.57 -15.16 -13.35
C ILE A 126 13.96 -14.31 -12.23
N VAL A 127 14.80 -13.68 -11.40
CA VAL A 127 14.35 -12.72 -10.37
C VAL A 127 13.59 -11.55 -10.98
N GLY A 128 14.12 -10.93 -12.05
CA GLY A 128 13.49 -9.78 -12.72
C GLY A 128 12.10 -10.10 -13.30
N LEU A 129 11.88 -11.35 -13.71
CA LEU A 129 10.61 -11.86 -14.21
C LEU A 129 9.59 -12.11 -13.09
N ALA A 130 10.05 -12.40 -11.87
CA ALA A 130 9.19 -12.61 -10.72
C ALA A 130 8.72 -11.27 -10.14
N ARG A 131 7.44 -10.94 -10.30
CA ARG A 131 6.84 -9.68 -9.83
C ARG A 131 6.34 -9.79 -8.41
N CYS A 132 6.51 -8.73 -7.61
CA CYS A 132 6.05 -8.74 -6.22
C CYS A 132 4.52 -8.78 -6.13
N ILE A 133 4.01 -9.63 -5.22
CA ILE A 133 2.58 -9.81 -4.95
C ILE A 133 2.20 -9.62 -3.47
N ALA A 134 3.16 -9.59 -2.55
CA ALA A 134 2.87 -9.55 -1.12
C ALA A 134 3.58 -8.40 -0.41
N MET A 135 4.91 -8.45 -0.39
CA MET A 135 5.75 -7.52 0.37
C MET A 135 5.53 -6.05 -0.04
N VAL A 136 5.14 -5.82 -1.29
CA VAL A 136 4.76 -4.48 -1.81
C VAL A 136 3.69 -3.79 -0.97
N ILE A 137 2.74 -4.53 -0.37
CA ILE A 137 1.69 -3.94 0.47
C ILE A 137 2.31 -3.30 1.72
N ILE A 138 3.32 -3.95 2.31
CA ILE A 138 4.02 -3.45 3.50
C ILE A 138 4.76 -2.16 3.17
N TRP A 139 5.52 -2.14 2.08
CA TRP A 139 6.25 -0.95 1.64
C TRP A 139 5.31 0.20 1.30
N ASN A 140 4.23 -0.10 0.58
CA ASN A 140 3.18 0.85 0.25
C ASN A 140 2.55 1.46 1.51
N ASP A 141 2.22 0.64 2.51
CA ASP A 141 1.63 1.10 3.77
C ASP A 141 2.59 1.98 4.56
N LEU A 142 3.85 1.57 4.69
CA LEU A 142 4.88 2.34 5.37
C LEU A 142 5.13 3.69 4.67
N ALA A 143 5.11 3.71 3.35
CA ALA A 143 5.26 4.93 2.54
C ALA A 143 3.98 5.76 2.42
N ARG A 144 2.86 5.36 3.06
CA ARG A 144 1.55 6.03 2.97
C ARG A 144 0.99 6.11 1.54
N GLY A 145 1.18 5.06 0.75
CA GLY A 145 0.58 4.90 -0.58
C GLY A 145 -0.90 4.53 -0.53
N ASP A 146 -1.51 4.40 -1.71
CA ASP A 146 -2.91 4.01 -1.89
C ASP A 146 -3.07 2.49 -1.68
N ARG A 147 -3.86 2.10 -0.68
CA ARG A 147 -4.06 0.69 -0.30
C ARG A 147 -4.94 -0.08 -1.29
N GLU A 148 -5.93 0.59 -1.86
CA GLU A 148 -6.86 -0.07 -2.78
C GLU A 148 -6.19 -0.30 -4.13
N ALA A 149 -5.47 0.72 -4.62
CA ALA A 149 -4.60 0.58 -5.78
C ALA A 149 -3.57 -0.53 -5.58
N ALA A 150 -2.93 -0.61 -4.41
CA ALA A 150 -1.93 -1.65 -4.14
C ALA A 150 -2.55 -3.05 -4.23
N ALA A 151 -3.73 -3.25 -3.62
CA ALA A 151 -4.44 -4.52 -3.67
C ALA A 151 -4.81 -4.94 -5.10
N VAL A 152 -5.22 -3.98 -5.94
CA VAL A 152 -5.56 -4.26 -7.34
C VAL A 152 -4.31 -4.57 -8.16
N LEU A 153 -3.25 -3.77 -8.04
CA LEU A 153 -2.00 -4.03 -8.76
C LEU A 153 -1.39 -5.38 -8.37
N VAL A 154 -1.45 -5.76 -7.10
CA VAL A 154 -1.05 -7.09 -6.60
C VAL A 154 -1.86 -8.21 -7.25
N ALA A 155 -3.18 -8.06 -7.31
CA ALA A 155 -4.06 -9.07 -7.92
C ALA A 155 -3.76 -9.22 -9.41
N LEU A 156 -3.60 -8.12 -10.13
CA LEU A 156 -3.24 -8.10 -11.55
C LEU A 156 -1.86 -8.73 -11.79
N ASN A 157 -0.85 -8.36 -10.99
CA ASN A 157 0.47 -8.98 -11.08
C ASN A 157 0.41 -10.48 -10.85
N SER A 158 -0.35 -10.95 -9.86
CA SER A 158 -0.50 -12.38 -9.59
C SER A 158 -1.04 -13.16 -10.80
N ILE A 159 -2.07 -12.62 -11.48
CA ILE A 159 -2.66 -13.24 -12.67
C ILE A 159 -1.68 -13.19 -13.84
N PHE A 160 -1.12 -12.02 -14.13
CA PHE A 160 -0.16 -11.86 -15.23
C PHE A 160 1.08 -12.71 -15.02
N GLN A 161 1.53 -12.92 -13.78
CA GLN A 161 2.70 -13.73 -13.48
C GLN A 161 2.51 -15.20 -13.80
N VAL A 162 1.32 -15.76 -13.59
CA VAL A 162 1.05 -17.14 -14.00
C VAL A 162 1.16 -17.29 -15.53
N ALA A 163 0.64 -16.31 -16.27
CA ALA A 163 0.60 -16.38 -17.73
C ALA A 163 1.95 -16.01 -18.36
N MET A 164 2.54 -14.89 -17.95
CA MET A 164 3.67 -14.25 -18.62
C MET A 164 5.02 -14.69 -18.09
N PHE A 165 5.13 -15.25 -16.88
CA PHE A 165 6.44 -15.66 -16.36
C PHE A 165 7.09 -16.73 -17.25
N ALA A 166 6.34 -17.76 -17.65
CA ALA A 166 6.86 -18.80 -18.53
C ALA A 166 7.20 -18.25 -19.93
N VAL A 167 6.32 -17.41 -20.49
CA VAL A 167 6.49 -16.78 -21.81
C VAL A 167 7.73 -15.88 -21.84
N LEU A 168 7.83 -14.97 -20.88
CA LEU A 168 8.97 -14.05 -20.77
C LEU A 168 10.25 -14.79 -20.35
N GLY A 169 10.16 -15.84 -19.54
CA GLY A 169 11.28 -16.72 -19.21
C GLY A 169 11.88 -17.35 -20.45
N TRP A 170 11.05 -17.96 -21.29
CA TRP A 170 11.50 -18.49 -22.59
C TRP A 170 12.09 -17.39 -23.49
N PHE A 171 11.44 -16.24 -23.57
CA PHE A 171 11.91 -15.13 -24.39
C PHE A 171 13.28 -14.60 -23.93
N TYR A 172 13.44 -14.24 -22.66
CA TYR A 172 14.66 -13.61 -22.14
C TYR A 172 15.81 -14.60 -21.91
N LEU A 173 15.54 -15.90 -21.70
CA LEU A 173 16.60 -16.89 -21.49
C LEU A 173 17.02 -17.63 -22.76
N SER A 174 16.16 -17.72 -23.78
CA SER A 174 16.45 -18.50 -24.99
C SER A 174 16.38 -17.66 -26.28
N VAL A 175 15.29 -16.92 -26.49
CA VAL A 175 15.05 -16.24 -27.78
C VAL A 175 15.92 -14.99 -27.92
N LEU A 176 15.82 -14.06 -26.98
CA LEU A 176 16.48 -12.76 -27.03
C LEU A 176 18.02 -12.89 -27.03
N PRO A 177 18.65 -13.72 -26.16
CA PRO A 177 20.10 -13.95 -26.25
C PRO A 177 20.52 -14.53 -27.61
N GLY A 178 19.68 -15.38 -28.22
CA GLY A 178 19.93 -15.96 -29.53
C GLY A 178 19.92 -14.90 -30.64
N TRP A 179 18.94 -14.00 -30.61
CA TRP A 179 18.88 -12.85 -31.55
C TRP A 179 20.07 -11.90 -31.39
N LEU A 180 20.54 -11.72 -30.16
CA LEU A 180 21.68 -10.86 -29.85
C LEU A 180 23.05 -11.56 -30.01
N HIS A 181 23.07 -12.81 -30.48
CA HIS A 181 24.29 -13.62 -30.65
C HIS A 181 25.13 -13.75 -29.36
N LEU A 182 24.45 -13.75 -28.21
CA LEU A 182 25.09 -13.85 -26.91
C LEU A 182 25.31 -15.31 -26.53
N THR A 183 26.40 -15.59 -25.81
CA THR A 183 26.71 -16.95 -25.34
C THR A 183 25.63 -17.46 -24.40
N GLN A 184 24.90 -18.48 -24.85
CA GLN A 184 23.93 -19.19 -24.03
C GLN A 184 24.66 -20.31 -23.28
N THR A 185 24.49 -20.40 -21.96
CA THR A 185 24.76 -21.68 -21.29
C THR A 185 23.89 -22.72 -21.97
N THR A 186 24.49 -23.80 -22.47
CA THR A 186 23.76 -24.90 -23.13
C THR A 186 22.66 -25.38 -22.21
N ILE A 187 21.45 -24.88 -22.45
CA ILE A 187 20.27 -25.21 -21.67
C ILE A 187 19.90 -26.64 -22.08
N SER A 188 20.33 -27.63 -21.30
CA SER A 188 19.72 -28.97 -21.35
C SER A 188 18.28 -28.97 -20.80
N THR A 189 17.86 -27.87 -20.18
CA THR A 189 16.55 -27.69 -19.55
C THR A 189 15.53 -27.06 -20.50
N SER A 190 14.69 -27.89 -21.12
CA SER A 190 13.61 -27.41 -22.01
C SER A 190 12.79 -26.29 -21.35
N PRO A 191 12.37 -25.22 -22.10
CA PRO A 191 11.43 -24.19 -21.63
C PRO A 191 10.17 -24.76 -20.95
N TRP A 192 9.82 -26.00 -21.30
CA TRP A 192 8.78 -26.80 -20.65
C TRP A 192 9.01 -27.03 -19.15
N GLN A 193 10.25 -27.23 -18.71
CA GLN A 193 10.59 -27.45 -17.30
C GLN A 193 10.38 -26.18 -16.46
N ILE A 194 10.70 -25.01 -17.01
CA ILE A 194 10.40 -23.72 -16.37
C ILE A 194 8.88 -23.56 -16.25
N ALA A 195 8.14 -23.82 -17.32
CA ALA A 195 6.67 -23.75 -17.30
C ALA A 195 6.05 -24.73 -16.28
N LYS A 196 6.53 -25.98 -16.23
CA LYS A 196 6.12 -26.99 -15.23
C LYS A 196 6.40 -26.50 -13.80
N SER A 197 7.58 -25.93 -13.56
CA SER A 197 7.97 -25.39 -12.25
C SER A 197 7.03 -24.26 -11.79
N VAL A 198 6.75 -23.31 -12.69
CA VAL A 198 5.82 -22.20 -12.40
C VAL A 198 4.43 -22.72 -12.10
N LEU A 199 3.93 -23.70 -12.87
CA LEU A 199 2.61 -24.28 -12.64
C LEU A 199 2.52 -24.97 -11.28
N ILE A 200 3.57 -25.66 -10.84
CA ILE A 200 3.63 -26.31 -9.53
C ILE A 200 3.69 -25.27 -8.41
N PHE A 201 4.65 -24.35 -8.46
CA PHE A 201 4.92 -23.44 -7.33
C PHE A 201 3.98 -22.24 -7.28
N LEU A 202 3.43 -21.78 -8.39
CA LEU A 202 2.48 -20.66 -8.44
C LEU A 202 1.06 -21.12 -8.79
N GLY A 203 0.91 -21.99 -9.78
CA GLY A 203 -0.41 -22.42 -10.25
C GLY A 203 -1.20 -23.20 -9.20
N ILE A 204 -0.58 -24.18 -8.52
CA ILE A 204 -1.26 -24.97 -7.47
C ILE A 204 -1.69 -24.07 -6.29
N PRO A 205 -0.80 -23.24 -5.69
CA PRO A 205 -1.22 -22.33 -4.62
C PRO A 205 -2.27 -21.31 -5.05
N LEU A 206 -2.23 -20.81 -6.30
CA LEU A 206 -3.23 -19.90 -6.82
C LEU A 206 -4.60 -20.56 -6.93
N LEU A 207 -4.66 -21.77 -7.51
CA LEU A 207 -5.89 -22.53 -7.62
C LEU A 207 -6.45 -22.86 -6.23
N ALA A 208 -5.61 -23.27 -5.29
CA ALA A 208 -6.00 -23.53 -3.91
C ALA A 208 -6.51 -22.25 -3.21
N GLY A 209 -5.84 -21.12 -3.39
CA GLY A 209 -6.28 -19.81 -2.88
C GLY A 209 -7.63 -19.39 -3.44
N TYR A 210 -7.81 -19.53 -4.76
CA TYR A 210 -9.07 -19.24 -5.44
C TYR A 210 -10.22 -20.14 -4.98
N LEU A 211 -10.00 -21.47 -4.93
CA LEU A 211 -11.00 -22.43 -4.52
C LEU A 211 -11.37 -22.28 -3.04
N SER A 212 -10.37 -22.11 -2.16
CA SER A 212 -10.61 -21.91 -0.73
C SER A 212 -11.45 -20.65 -0.47
N ARG A 213 -11.20 -19.57 -1.21
CA ARG A 213 -12.01 -18.36 -1.14
C ARG A 213 -13.41 -18.57 -1.67
N ARG A 214 -13.55 -19.08 -2.90
CA ARG A 214 -14.86 -19.27 -3.55
C ARG A 214 -15.76 -20.23 -2.78
N LEU A 215 -15.21 -21.34 -2.30
CA LEU A 215 -15.95 -22.33 -1.51
C LEU A 215 -16.21 -21.84 -0.08
N GLY A 216 -15.22 -21.19 0.55
CA GLY A 216 -15.35 -20.64 1.90
C GLY A 216 -16.39 -19.54 2.00
N GLU A 217 -16.39 -18.59 1.06
CA GLU A 217 -17.38 -17.51 0.98
C GLU A 217 -18.78 -18.05 0.66
N ARG A 218 -18.91 -19.05 -0.22
CA ARG A 218 -20.19 -19.70 -0.52
C ARG A 218 -20.76 -20.48 0.67
N ALA A 219 -19.92 -21.18 1.43
CA ALA A 219 -20.37 -22.06 2.50
C ALA A 219 -20.62 -21.33 3.82
N LYS A 220 -19.82 -20.31 4.15
CA LYS A 220 -19.83 -19.66 5.49
C LYS A 220 -19.92 -18.13 5.44
N GLY A 221 -20.05 -17.55 4.25
CA GLY A 221 -20.11 -16.11 4.06
C GLY A 221 -18.76 -15.43 4.16
N ARG A 222 -18.71 -14.21 3.61
CA ARG A 222 -17.50 -13.37 3.53
C ARG A 222 -16.94 -12.99 4.90
N GLY A 223 -17.82 -12.65 5.85
CA GLY A 223 -17.41 -12.24 7.20
C GLY A 223 -16.61 -13.32 7.91
N TRP A 224 -16.99 -14.61 7.79
CA TRP A 224 -16.23 -15.72 8.36
C TRP A 224 -14.86 -15.89 7.70
N TYR A 225 -14.81 -15.79 6.37
CA TYR A 225 -13.57 -15.94 5.62
C TYR A 225 -12.53 -14.89 6.06
N GLU A 226 -12.95 -13.63 6.14
CA GLU A 226 -12.05 -12.51 6.48
C GLU A 226 -11.72 -12.44 7.98
N SER A 227 -12.67 -12.74 8.88
CA SER A 227 -12.46 -12.59 10.33
C SER A 227 -11.86 -13.81 11.03
N ARG A 228 -12.04 -15.03 10.49
CA ARG A 228 -11.63 -16.29 11.15
C ARG A 228 -10.63 -17.08 10.32
N PHE A 229 -10.90 -17.29 9.04
CA PHE A 229 -10.07 -18.14 8.19
C PHE A 229 -8.74 -17.46 7.83
N LEU A 230 -8.78 -16.25 7.27
CA LEU A 230 -7.57 -15.52 6.86
C LEU A 230 -6.61 -15.24 8.03
N PRO A 231 -7.05 -14.82 9.23
CA PRO A 231 -6.12 -14.62 10.36
C PRO A 231 -5.47 -15.91 10.86
N LYS A 232 -6.12 -17.06 10.70
CA LYS A 232 -5.56 -18.37 11.08
C LYS A 232 -4.53 -18.88 10.07
N VAL A 233 -4.78 -18.66 8.78
CA VAL A 233 -3.91 -19.13 7.68
C VAL A 233 -2.76 -18.13 7.42
N GLY A 234 -2.98 -16.85 7.66
CA GLY A 234 -2.02 -15.77 7.38
C GLY A 234 -0.60 -15.98 7.92
N PRO A 235 -0.40 -16.34 9.20
CA PRO A 235 0.93 -16.54 9.78
C PRO A 235 1.77 -17.65 9.12
N TRP A 236 1.12 -18.64 8.48
CA TRP A 236 1.82 -19.71 7.77
C TRP A 236 2.62 -19.20 6.56
N ALA A 237 2.25 -18.02 6.01
CA ALA A 237 3.07 -17.34 5.00
C ALA A 237 4.48 -17.09 5.53
N LEU A 238 4.54 -16.46 6.72
CA LEU A 238 5.78 -16.11 7.35
C LEU A 238 6.56 -17.33 7.82
N TYR A 239 5.89 -18.33 8.40
CA TYR A 239 6.56 -19.55 8.86
C TYR A 239 7.19 -20.32 7.71
N GLY A 240 6.47 -20.47 6.58
CA GLY A 240 7.02 -21.10 5.39
C GLY A 240 8.20 -20.32 4.81
N LEU A 241 8.10 -18.98 4.78
CA LEU A 241 9.19 -18.10 4.32
C LEU A 241 10.45 -18.27 5.18
N LEU A 242 10.33 -18.10 6.50
CA LEU A 242 11.47 -18.19 7.42
C LEU A 242 12.08 -19.59 7.39
N PHE A 243 11.26 -20.65 7.36
CA PHE A 243 11.73 -22.02 7.21
C PHE A 243 12.53 -22.21 5.92
N THR A 244 11.99 -21.77 4.79
CA THR A 244 12.68 -21.86 3.49
C THR A 244 14.00 -21.09 3.52
N ILE A 245 14.04 -19.89 4.08
CA ILE A 245 15.26 -19.09 4.23
C ILE A 245 16.32 -19.86 5.05
N VAL A 246 15.95 -20.43 6.20
CA VAL A 246 16.89 -21.21 7.03
C VAL A 246 17.50 -22.36 6.22
N ILE A 247 16.67 -23.14 5.52
CA ILE A 247 17.14 -24.28 4.74
C ILE A 247 18.03 -23.83 3.57
N LEU A 248 17.66 -22.76 2.87
CA LEU A 248 18.45 -22.25 1.75
C LEU A 248 19.81 -21.73 2.18
N PHE A 249 19.86 -20.95 3.25
CA PHE A 249 21.12 -20.43 3.78
C PHE A 249 21.99 -21.53 4.40
N ALA A 250 21.38 -22.61 4.91
CA ALA A 250 22.13 -23.80 5.32
C ALA A 250 22.80 -24.50 4.12
N LEU A 251 22.06 -24.66 3.01
CA LEU A 251 22.59 -25.28 1.78
C LEU A 251 23.59 -24.39 1.03
N GLN A 252 23.38 -23.08 1.02
CA GLN A 252 24.19 -22.11 0.27
C GLN A 252 25.28 -21.44 1.12
N GLY A 253 25.38 -21.79 2.41
CA GLY A 253 26.25 -21.11 3.36
C GLY A 253 27.73 -21.14 2.99
N ASP A 254 28.20 -22.24 2.40
CA ASP A 254 29.58 -22.35 1.91
C ASP A 254 29.86 -21.40 0.75
N GLN A 255 28.92 -21.24 -0.18
CA GLN A 255 29.08 -20.30 -1.31
C GLN A 255 29.08 -18.86 -0.81
N ILE A 256 28.14 -18.51 0.09
CA ILE A 256 28.01 -17.16 0.63
C ILE A 256 29.24 -16.76 1.46
N THR A 257 29.77 -17.68 2.27
CA THR A 257 30.89 -17.39 3.18
C THR A 257 32.24 -17.38 2.45
N ASN A 258 32.45 -18.29 1.50
CA ASN A 258 33.74 -18.43 0.82
C ASN A 258 33.86 -17.58 -0.45
N ARG A 259 32.75 -17.03 -0.99
CA ARG A 259 32.76 -16.18 -2.19
C ARG A 259 31.99 -14.86 -2.00
N PRO A 260 32.39 -14.01 -1.04
CA PRO A 260 31.71 -12.74 -0.78
C PRO A 260 31.73 -11.77 -1.97
N GLN A 261 32.75 -11.85 -2.82
CA GLN A 261 32.83 -11.05 -4.04
C GLN A 261 31.70 -11.35 -5.03
N ASP A 262 31.26 -12.61 -5.11
CA ASP A 262 30.18 -13.02 -6.03
C ASP A 262 28.84 -12.48 -5.53
N VAL A 263 28.61 -12.53 -4.20
CA VAL A 263 27.45 -11.92 -3.54
C VAL A 263 27.39 -10.42 -3.80
N ALA A 264 28.52 -9.70 -3.66
CA ALA A 264 28.60 -8.28 -3.94
C ALA A 264 28.32 -7.95 -5.42
N ARG A 265 28.83 -8.76 -6.34
CA ARG A 265 28.58 -8.62 -7.78
C ARG A 265 27.11 -8.85 -8.14
N ILE A 266 26.41 -9.77 -7.46
CA ILE A 266 24.95 -9.97 -7.61
C ILE A 266 24.15 -8.81 -7.02
N ALA A 267 24.60 -8.26 -5.88
CA ALA A 267 23.92 -7.17 -5.19
C ALA A 267 23.88 -5.87 -6.01
N LEU A 268 24.94 -5.57 -6.77
CA LEU A 268 25.06 -4.33 -7.54
C LEU A 268 23.94 -4.17 -8.60
N PRO A 269 23.69 -5.13 -9.50
CA PRO A 269 22.54 -5.10 -10.41
C PRO A 269 21.20 -4.89 -9.70
N LEU A 270 20.98 -5.58 -8.57
CA LEU A 270 19.74 -5.46 -7.80
C LEU A 270 19.55 -4.04 -7.23
N LEU A 271 20.61 -3.46 -6.66
CA LEU A 271 20.60 -2.09 -6.16
C LEU A 271 20.23 -1.09 -7.26
N VAL A 272 20.88 -1.21 -8.43
CA VAL A 272 20.59 -0.36 -9.59
C VAL A 272 19.17 -0.58 -10.08
N TYR A 273 18.74 -1.83 -10.18
CA TYR A 273 17.39 -2.20 -10.60
C TYR A 273 16.33 -1.55 -9.71
N PHE A 274 16.42 -1.71 -8.39
CA PHE A 274 15.44 -1.16 -7.46
C PHE A 274 15.40 0.36 -7.51
N ALA A 275 16.56 1.02 -7.55
CA ALA A 275 16.65 2.47 -7.62
C ALA A 275 16.04 3.01 -8.93
N VAL A 276 16.37 2.40 -10.06
CA VAL A 276 15.89 2.83 -11.39
C VAL A 276 14.39 2.53 -11.57
N MET A 277 13.92 1.35 -11.17
CA MET A 277 12.50 1.00 -11.29
C MET A 277 11.62 1.87 -10.39
N TRP A 278 12.02 2.07 -9.14
CA TRP A 278 11.31 2.94 -8.22
C TRP A 278 11.36 4.40 -8.70
N GLY A 279 12.55 4.88 -9.09
CA GLY A 279 12.74 6.25 -9.55
C GLY A 279 11.97 6.54 -10.85
N GLY A 280 12.03 5.63 -11.82
CA GLY A 280 11.25 5.68 -13.05
C GLY A 280 9.74 5.64 -12.78
N GLY A 281 9.29 4.83 -11.82
CA GLY A 281 7.90 4.82 -11.35
C GLY A 281 7.47 6.17 -10.76
N TYR A 282 8.34 6.82 -9.97
CA TYR A 282 8.08 8.17 -9.44
C TYR A 282 8.02 9.22 -10.55
N LEU A 283 9.01 9.23 -11.46
CA LEU A 283 9.05 10.16 -12.58
C LEU A 283 7.84 10.01 -13.50
N LEU A 284 7.45 8.77 -13.83
CA LEU A 284 6.28 8.48 -14.64
C LEU A 284 4.99 8.89 -13.92
N GLY A 285 4.85 8.58 -12.63
CA GLY A 285 3.68 8.98 -11.85
C GLY A 285 3.55 10.49 -11.68
N ALA A 286 4.68 11.21 -11.59
CA ALA A 286 4.72 12.67 -11.64
C ALA A 286 4.25 13.19 -13.00
N ALA A 287 4.80 12.66 -14.11
CA ALA A 287 4.44 13.08 -15.47
C ALA A 287 2.95 12.83 -15.78
N LEU A 288 2.39 11.73 -15.26
CA LEU A 288 0.98 11.37 -15.41
C LEU A 288 0.04 12.05 -14.41
N HIS A 289 0.58 12.82 -13.47
CA HIS A 289 -0.15 13.53 -12.41
C HIS A 289 -1.03 12.61 -11.56
N LEU A 290 -0.51 11.43 -11.19
CA LEU A 290 -1.27 10.42 -10.41
C LEU A 290 -1.47 10.79 -8.93
N GLY A 291 -0.77 11.84 -8.45
CA GLY A 291 -0.69 12.18 -7.03
C GLY A 291 0.27 11.27 -6.26
N TYR A 292 0.67 11.69 -5.06
CA TYR A 292 1.67 11.00 -4.25
C TYR A 292 1.30 9.54 -3.97
N GLN A 293 0.08 9.31 -3.46
CA GLN A 293 -0.30 8.00 -2.95
C GLN A 293 -0.26 6.93 -4.05
N ARG A 294 -0.86 7.20 -5.22
CA ARG A 294 -0.86 6.28 -6.36
C ARG A 294 0.50 6.14 -7.03
N THR A 295 1.26 7.24 -7.14
CA THR A 295 2.65 7.20 -7.62
C THR A 295 3.48 6.27 -6.74
N THR A 296 3.39 6.44 -5.43
CA THR A 296 4.10 5.62 -4.43
C THR A 296 3.74 4.15 -4.61
N THR A 297 2.44 3.85 -4.71
CA THR A 297 1.93 2.49 -4.94
C THR A 297 2.48 1.87 -6.22
N MET A 298 2.42 2.61 -7.33
CA MET A 298 2.93 2.16 -8.62
C MET A 298 4.44 1.92 -8.58
N ALA A 299 5.20 2.85 -8.00
CA ALA A 299 6.66 2.78 -7.91
C ALA A 299 7.13 1.56 -7.08
N PHE A 300 6.53 1.32 -5.91
CA PHE A 300 6.87 0.13 -5.11
C PHE A 300 6.44 -1.17 -5.78
N THR A 301 5.32 -1.16 -6.50
CA THR A 301 4.89 -2.32 -7.29
C THR A 301 5.84 -2.60 -8.44
N ALA A 302 6.32 -1.55 -9.12
CA ALA A 302 7.28 -1.66 -10.21
C ALA A 302 8.69 -2.04 -9.74
N ALA A 303 9.10 -1.64 -8.54
CA ALA A 303 10.42 -1.96 -8.02
C ALA A 303 10.50 -3.36 -7.39
N GLY A 304 9.46 -3.80 -6.67
CA GLY A 304 9.52 -5.06 -5.92
C GLY A 304 9.57 -6.29 -6.81
N ASN A 305 10.31 -7.30 -6.37
CA ASN A 305 10.34 -8.63 -6.98
C ASN A 305 9.71 -9.68 -6.07
N ASN A 306 9.51 -10.88 -6.60
CA ASN A 306 9.07 -12.05 -5.83
C ASN A 306 10.20 -13.08 -5.83
N PHE A 307 11.11 -12.92 -4.87
CA PHE A 307 12.28 -13.76 -4.72
C PHE A 307 11.93 -15.20 -4.40
N GLU A 308 10.86 -15.38 -3.64
CA GLU A 308 10.28 -16.67 -3.33
C GLU A 308 10.01 -17.52 -4.57
N LEU A 309 9.28 -16.97 -5.55
CA LEU A 309 9.02 -17.66 -6.80
C LEU A 309 10.29 -17.82 -7.63
N ALA A 310 11.14 -16.80 -7.67
CA ALA A 310 12.39 -16.86 -8.43
C ALA A 310 13.29 -18.00 -7.93
N ILE A 311 13.45 -18.13 -6.61
CA ILE A 311 14.15 -19.22 -5.95
C ILE A 311 13.45 -20.55 -6.27
N ALA A 312 12.12 -20.63 -6.14
CA ALA A 312 11.38 -21.85 -6.43
C ALA A 312 11.64 -22.37 -7.86
N VAL A 313 11.57 -21.48 -8.85
CA VAL A 313 11.82 -21.81 -10.25
C VAL A 313 13.29 -22.14 -10.48
N ALA A 314 14.22 -21.39 -9.89
CA ALA A 314 15.64 -21.64 -10.01
C ALA A 314 16.02 -23.02 -9.45
N ILE A 315 15.51 -23.38 -8.28
CA ILE A 315 15.75 -24.68 -7.65
C ILE A 315 15.12 -25.80 -8.46
N ALA A 316 13.89 -25.61 -8.93
CA ALA A 316 13.18 -26.62 -9.71
C ALA A 316 13.78 -26.87 -11.10
N THR A 317 14.48 -25.88 -11.65
CA THR A 317 15.07 -25.96 -12.99
C THR A 317 16.56 -26.31 -12.94
N TYR A 318 17.31 -25.77 -11.98
CA TYR A 318 18.78 -25.83 -11.91
C TYR A 318 19.32 -26.49 -10.65
N GLY A 319 18.48 -26.79 -9.65
CA GLY A 319 18.88 -27.40 -8.39
C GLY A 319 19.12 -26.41 -7.25
N ALA A 320 19.05 -26.91 -6.01
CA ALA A 320 19.11 -26.10 -4.79
C ALA A 320 20.47 -25.42 -4.54
N THR A 321 21.55 -26.03 -5.02
CA THR A 321 22.94 -25.59 -4.85
C THR A 321 23.47 -24.78 -6.05
N SER A 322 22.63 -24.52 -7.06
CA SER A 322 23.00 -23.80 -8.27
C SER A 322 23.28 -22.31 -8.03
N GLY A 323 24.07 -21.67 -8.90
CA GLY A 323 24.29 -20.23 -8.85
C GLY A 323 23.01 -19.42 -9.12
N GLN A 324 22.08 -19.95 -9.91
CA GLN A 324 20.77 -19.36 -10.15
C GLN A 324 19.96 -19.24 -8.85
N ALA A 325 19.96 -20.31 -8.04
CA ALA A 325 19.32 -20.31 -6.73
C ALA A 325 20.00 -19.33 -5.76
N LEU A 326 21.34 -19.28 -5.76
CA LEU A 326 22.10 -18.32 -4.96
C LEU A 326 21.72 -16.86 -5.29
N ALA A 327 21.61 -16.50 -6.57
CA ALA A 327 21.20 -15.16 -6.97
C ALA A 327 19.81 -14.79 -6.44
N GLY A 328 18.87 -15.75 -6.41
CA GLY A 328 17.58 -15.59 -5.77
C GLY A 328 17.67 -15.38 -4.26
N VAL A 329 18.55 -16.10 -3.57
CA VAL A 329 18.78 -16.02 -2.11
C VAL A 329 19.44 -14.70 -1.68
N VAL A 330 20.36 -14.17 -2.49
CA VAL A 330 20.97 -12.84 -2.26
C VAL A 330 19.94 -11.72 -2.40
N GLY A 331 18.89 -11.94 -3.19
CA GLY A 331 17.79 -11.04 -3.41
C GLY A 331 17.20 -10.37 -2.17
N PRO A 332 16.58 -11.14 -1.25
CA PRO A 332 15.99 -10.60 -0.02
C PRO A 332 16.98 -9.84 0.88
N LEU A 333 18.26 -10.23 0.88
CA LEU A 333 19.32 -9.54 1.62
C LEU A 333 19.48 -8.09 1.15
N ILE A 334 19.28 -7.84 -0.14
CA ILE A 334 19.40 -6.52 -0.76
C ILE A 334 18.07 -5.80 -0.81
N GLU A 335 16.99 -6.48 -1.21
CA GLU A 335 15.67 -5.86 -1.40
C GLU A 335 15.15 -5.21 -0.12
N VAL A 336 15.18 -5.93 1.00
CA VAL A 336 14.61 -5.44 2.27
C VAL A 336 15.22 -4.11 2.72
N PRO A 337 16.55 -3.97 2.89
CA PRO A 337 17.14 -2.70 3.31
C PRO A 337 16.94 -1.59 2.26
N VAL A 338 17.00 -1.93 0.97
CA VAL A 338 16.84 -0.95 -0.11
C VAL A 338 15.42 -0.40 -0.17
N LEU A 339 14.41 -1.28 -0.13
CA LEU A 339 13.01 -0.85 -0.16
C LEU A 339 12.63 -0.09 1.11
N VAL A 340 13.16 -0.45 2.28
CA VAL A 340 13.04 0.38 3.50
C VAL A 340 13.65 1.76 3.28
N GLY A 341 14.86 1.84 2.72
CA GLY A 341 15.49 3.11 2.37
C GLY A 341 14.61 3.94 1.43
N LEU A 342 14.08 3.31 0.38
CA LEU A 342 13.19 3.96 -0.59
C LEU A 342 11.86 4.38 0.04
N VAL A 343 11.35 3.71 1.08
CA VAL A 343 10.19 4.18 1.86
C VAL A 343 10.50 5.52 2.51
N TYR A 344 11.67 5.68 3.12
CA TYR A 344 12.07 6.96 3.69
C TYR A 344 12.27 8.04 2.62
N VAL A 345 12.83 7.68 1.46
CA VAL A 345 12.94 8.61 0.33
C VAL A 345 11.56 9.01 -0.18
N SER A 346 10.63 8.07 -0.35
CA SER A 346 9.23 8.33 -0.70
C SER A 346 8.58 9.30 0.27
N LEU A 347 8.71 9.06 1.58
CA LEU A 347 8.16 9.94 2.62
C LEU A 347 8.80 11.34 2.59
N ALA A 348 10.08 11.45 2.26
CA ALA A 348 10.73 12.75 2.06
C ALA A 348 10.20 13.48 0.80
N LEU A 349 10.02 12.74 -0.30
CA LEU A 349 9.44 13.25 -1.55
C LEU A 349 7.97 13.61 -1.44
N ARG A 350 7.25 13.09 -0.43
CA ARG A 350 5.86 13.47 -0.14
C ARG A 350 5.72 14.99 -0.02
N ASN A 351 6.66 15.65 0.65
CA ASN A 351 6.70 17.11 0.80
C ASN A 351 6.96 17.86 -0.52
N ARG A 352 7.32 17.16 -1.59
CA ARG A 352 7.47 17.75 -2.94
C ARG A 352 6.23 17.52 -3.79
N TYR A 353 5.57 16.37 -3.67
CA TYR A 353 4.29 16.11 -4.37
C TYR A 353 3.13 16.96 -3.83
N TYR A 354 3.12 17.19 -2.52
CA TYR A 354 2.17 18.12 -1.91
C TYR A 354 2.71 19.56 -1.89
N GLY A 355 3.88 19.81 -2.51
CA GLY A 355 4.69 20.99 -2.23
C GLY A 355 4.92 21.18 -0.72
N PRO A 356 5.52 22.29 -0.29
CA PRO A 356 5.44 22.68 1.12
C PRO A 356 3.97 22.99 1.46
N HIS A 357 3.19 21.95 1.77
CA HIS A 357 2.06 22.05 2.69
C HIS A 357 2.55 21.91 4.14
N ARG A 358 3.71 22.50 4.41
CA ARG A 358 3.98 23.14 5.69
C ARG A 358 4.13 24.64 5.39
N ARG A 359 3.08 25.38 5.73
CA ARG A 359 2.91 26.84 5.65
C ARG A 359 2.88 27.45 4.23
N LYS A 360 1.69 27.43 3.60
CA LYS A 360 1.18 28.69 3.02
C LYS A 360 0.59 29.53 4.16
N HIS A 361 1.47 29.99 5.06
CA HIS A 361 1.27 31.26 5.74
C HIS A 361 1.83 32.30 4.75
N ASP A 362 1.11 32.46 3.65
CA ASP A 362 0.97 33.68 2.85
C ASP A 362 0.30 33.33 1.52
N MET A 363 -0.93 33.84 1.40
CA MET A 363 -1.78 34.03 0.22
C MET A 363 -2.77 32.95 -0.24
N ILE A 364 -3.07 31.90 0.54
CA ILE A 364 -4.37 31.20 0.38
C ILE A 364 -5.02 31.06 1.76
N LYS A 365 -6.23 31.61 1.88
CA LYS A 365 -7.08 31.60 3.08
C LYS A 365 -7.37 30.13 3.47
N PRO A 366 -7.22 29.71 4.75
CA PRO A 366 -7.67 28.39 5.18
C PRO A 366 -9.14 28.18 4.82
N SER A 367 -9.53 26.97 4.43
CA SER A 367 -10.90 26.66 4.02
C SER A 367 -11.63 25.78 5.05
N VAL A 368 -12.85 26.19 5.41
CA VAL A 368 -13.71 25.48 6.37
C VAL A 368 -15.06 25.17 5.73
N LEU A 369 -15.44 23.89 5.76
CA LEU A 369 -16.76 23.42 5.35
C LEU A 369 -17.58 22.97 6.54
N PHE A 370 -18.72 23.65 6.77
CA PHE A 370 -19.71 23.24 7.76
C PHE A 370 -20.79 22.36 7.14
N VAL A 371 -20.99 21.16 7.68
CA VAL A 371 -21.94 20.18 7.17
C VAL A 371 -22.98 19.86 8.23
N CYS A 372 -24.26 20.03 7.90
CA CYS A 372 -25.37 19.48 8.69
C CYS A 372 -26.36 18.77 7.75
N VAL A 373 -27.46 18.22 8.27
CA VAL A 373 -28.42 17.51 7.41
C VAL A 373 -29.05 18.45 6.37
N HIS A 374 -29.71 19.52 6.83
CA HIS A 374 -30.53 20.37 5.94
C HIS A 374 -29.87 21.64 5.41
N ASN A 375 -28.65 21.96 5.84
CA ASN A 375 -27.97 23.23 5.56
C ASN A 375 -28.85 24.49 5.74
N ALA A 376 -29.74 24.47 6.74
CA ALA A 376 -30.70 25.53 7.02
C ALA A 376 -30.53 26.17 8.40
N GLY A 377 -29.81 25.52 9.32
CA GLY A 377 -29.68 25.95 10.72
C GLY A 377 -28.22 25.99 11.17
N ARG A 378 -27.75 24.91 11.83
CA ARG A 378 -26.42 24.83 12.46
C ARG A 378 -25.27 25.25 11.52
N SER A 379 -25.17 24.66 10.34
CA SER A 379 -24.07 24.97 9.41
C SER A 379 -24.17 26.37 8.80
N GLN A 380 -25.37 26.95 8.68
CA GLN A 380 -25.56 28.34 8.24
C GLN A 380 -25.17 29.34 9.33
N MET A 381 -25.56 29.09 10.59
CA MET A 381 -25.14 29.91 11.72
C MET A 381 -23.62 29.87 11.91
N ALA A 382 -23.00 28.69 11.79
CA ALA A 382 -21.55 28.56 11.89
C ALA A 382 -20.81 29.27 10.76
N ALA A 383 -21.29 29.15 9.52
CA ALA A 383 -20.73 29.89 8.39
C ALA A 383 -20.90 31.40 8.55
N GLY A 384 -22.06 31.86 9.04
CA GLY A 384 -22.34 33.26 9.35
C GLY A 384 -21.36 33.82 10.40
N TRP A 385 -21.19 33.11 11.52
CA TRP A 385 -20.21 33.46 12.54
C TRP A 385 -18.79 33.54 12.00
N LEU A 386 -18.37 32.53 11.22
CA LEU A 386 -16.99 32.47 10.71
C LEU A 386 -16.73 33.61 9.71
N ARG A 387 -17.67 33.91 8.81
CA ARG A 387 -17.56 35.06 7.90
C ARG A 387 -17.54 36.39 8.65
N HIS A 388 -18.38 36.54 9.67
CA HIS A 388 -18.45 37.77 10.46
C HIS A 388 -17.15 38.03 11.23
N LEU A 389 -16.55 37.00 11.83
CA LEU A 389 -15.38 37.13 12.70
C LEU A 389 -14.03 37.03 11.96
N ALA A 390 -13.92 36.12 10.99
CA ALA A 390 -12.68 35.92 10.24
C ALA A 390 -12.59 36.83 9.00
N GLY A 391 -13.73 37.34 8.51
CA GLY A 391 -13.80 38.12 7.28
C GLY A 391 -13.18 37.36 6.12
N ASP A 392 -12.32 38.06 5.38
CA ASP A 392 -11.58 37.51 4.26
C ASP A 392 -10.35 36.69 4.66
N ARG A 393 -10.16 36.31 5.92
CA ARG A 393 -8.97 35.52 6.32
C ARG A 393 -9.17 34.02 6.14
N ILE A 394 -10.42 33.55 6.08
CA ILE A 394 -10.78 32.13 5.99
C ILE A 394 -11.86 31.97 4.92
N GLU A 395 -11.69 31.02 4.01
CA GLU A 395 -12.73 30.63 3.05
C GLU A 395 -13.82 29.81 3.75
N VAL A 396 -15.07 30.26 3.65
CA VAL A 396 -16.19 29.68 4.39
C VAL A 396 -17.23 29.07 3.46
N ARG A 397 -17.46 27.76 3.64
CA ARG A 397 -18.43 26.96 2.90
C ARG A 397 -19.42 26.30 3.85
N SER A 398 -20.64 26.08 3.42
CA SER A 398 -21.63 25.27 4.15
C SER A 398 -22.43 24.41 3.19
N ALA A 399 -22.80 23.19 3.61
CA ALA A 399 -23.55 22.26 2.77
C ALA A 399 -24.41 21.29 3.60
N GLY A 400 -25.34 20.63 2.91
CA GLY A 400 -26.36 19.74 3.46
C GLY A 400 -26.36 18.38 2.80
N THR A 401 -26.50 17.30 3.57
CA THR A 401 -26.70 15.96 2.99
C THR A 401 -28.09 15.83 2.37
N GLU A 402 -29.08 16.52 2.94
CA GLU A 402 -30.46 16.62 2.46
C GLU A 402 -30.94 18.09 2.59
N PRO A 403 -30.45 19.02 1.74
CA PRO A 403 -30.71 20.44 1.88
C PRO A 403 -32.21 20.78 1.90
N ALA A 404 -32.61 21.68 2.80
CA ALA A 404 -33.98 22.21 2.79
C ALA A 404 -34.16 23.30 1.72
N ASP A 405 -35.40 23.65 1.41
CA ASP A 405 -35.71 24.67 0.39
C ASP A 405 -35.31 26.10 0.81
N ARG A 406 -35.16 26.35 2.12
CA ARG A 406 -34.82 27.66 2.67
C ARG A 406 -34.08 27.56 4.01
N ILE A 407 -33.37 28.63 4.35
CA ILE A 407 -32.78 28.81 5.69
C ILE A 407 -33.89 28.89 6.75
N ASN A 408 -33.61 28.34 7.93
CA ASN A 408 -34.52 28.39 9.07
C ASN A 408 -34.76 29.86 9.49
N PRO A 409 -36.00 30.39 9.43
CA PRO A 409 -36.29 31.77 9.79
C PRO A 409 -35.94 32.12 11.25
N VAL A 410 -35.98 31.15 12.16
CA VAL A 410 -35.61 31.35 13.56
C VAL A 410 -34.09 31.48 13.70
N ALA A 411 -33.32 30.75 12.90
CA ALA A 411 -31.87 30.93 12.84
C ALA A 411 -31.50 32.31 12.25
N VAL A 412 -32.25 32.79 11.24
CA VAL A 412 -32.10 34.15 10.71
C VAL A 412 -32.35 35.18 11.81
N ALA A 413 -33.48 35.08 12.52
CA ALA A 413 -33.81 36.00 13.61
C ALA A 413 -32.74 35.98 14.72
N ALA A 414 -32.26 34.80 15.10
CA ALA A 414 -31.22 34.64 16.12
C ALA A 414 -29.89 35.28 15.70
N MET A 415 -29.46 35.12 14.44
CA MET A 415 -28.21 35.73 13.95
C MET A 415 -28.36 37.25 13.77
N ALA A 416 -29.54 37.73 13.37
CA ALA A 416 -29.84 39.14 13.20
C ALA A 416 -29.75 39.94 14.51
N GLU A 417 -30.07 39.34 15.66
CA GLU A 417 -29.86 39.96 16.99
C GLU A 417 -28.39 40.35 17.23
N LEU A 418 -27.45 39.65 16.59
CA LEU A 418 -26.01 39.91 16.68
C LEU A 418 -25.48 40.73 15.48
N GLY A 419 -26.38 41.20 14.60
CA GLY A 419 -26.00 41.92 13.38
C GLY A 419 -25.36 41.03 12.32
N ILE A 420 -25.53 39.70 12.38
CA ILE A 420 -25.00 38.76 11.39
C ILE A 420 -26.12 38.37 10.43
N ASP A 421 -26.04 38.84 9.19
CA ASP A 421 -26.99 38.47 8.14
C ASP A 421 -26.58 37.15 7.46
N ILE A 422 -27.49 36.17 7.50
CA ILE A 422 -27.34 34.89 6.80
C ILE A 422 -28.37 34.70 5.68
N THR A 423 -29.24 35.67 5.43
CA THR A 423 -30.37 35.57 4.48
C THR A 423 -29.95 35.46 3.02
N ALA A 424 -28.76 35.96 2.68
CA ALA A 424 -28.21 35.90 1.33
C ALA A 424 -27.72 34.49 0.93
N ASN A 425 -27.68 33.52 1.85
CA ASN A 425 -27.25 32.16 1.54
C ASN A 425 -28.44 31.29 1.10
N THR A 426 -28.14 30.27 0.29
CA THR A 426 -29.08 29.22 -0.07
C THR A 426 -28.58 27.88 0.48
N PRO A 427 -29.45 27.00 0.98
CA PRO A 427 -29.03 25.65 1.32
C PRO A 427 -28.48 24.91 0.08
N GLU A 428 -27.26 24.39 0.18
CA GLU A 428 -26.55 23.73 -0.91
C GLU A 428 -26.30 22.25 -0.63
N VAL A 429 -26.29 21.43 -1.68
CA VAL A 429 -26.04 19.99 -1.58
C VAL A 429 -24.57 19.70 -1.31
N LEU A 430 -24.31 18.80 -0.36
CA LEU A 430 -22.98 18.31 -0.06
C LEU A 430 -22.45 17.49 -1.24
N THR A 431 -21.36 17.97 -1.84
CA THR A 431 -20.65 17.24 -2.89
C THR A 431 -19.31 16.72 -2.38
N GLY A 432 -18.86 15.58 -2.90
CA GLY A 432 -17.53 15.04 -2.54
C GLY A 432 -16.39 16.00 -2.89
N ALA A 433 -16.52 16.80 -3.94
CA ALA A 433 -15.53 17.81 -4.34
C ALA A 433 -15.37 18.90 -3.27
N TRP A 434 -16.46 19.32 -2.62
CA TRP A 434 -16.41 20.32 -1.55
C TRP A 434 -15.67 19.78 -0.33
N VAL A 435 -15.92 18.53 0.04
CA VAL A 435 -15.23 17.86 1.14
C VAL A 435 -13.74 17.69 0.82
N GLN A 436 -13.41 17.21 -0.38
CA GLN A 436 -12.04 16.95 -0.81
C GLN A 436 -11.17 18.21 -0.88
N THR A 437 -11.77 19.37 -1.16
CA THR A 437 -11.05 20.65 -1.32
C THR A 437 -11.05 21.53 -0.07
N SER A 438 -11.59 21.04 1.05
CA SER A 438 -11.61 21.76 2.32
C SER A 438 -10.48 21.32 3.24
N ASP A 439 -9.84 22.25 3.94
CA ASP A 439 -8.80 21.94 4.92
C ASP A 439 -9.42 21.33 6.19
N VAL A 440 -10.56 21.90 6.63
CA VAL A 440 -11.32 21.42 7.78
C VAL A 440 -12.78 21.22 7.41
N VAL A 441 -13.32 20.05 7.77
CA VAL A 441 -14.74 19.71 7.64
C VAL A 441 -15.33 19.53 9.03
N ILE A 442 -16.33 20.34 9.35
CA ILE A 442 -17.06 20.29 10.61
C ILE A 442 -18.43 19.65 10.36
N THR A 443 -18.66 18.46 10.91
CA THR A 443 -19.95 17.77 10.85
C THR A 443 -20.82 18.14 12.05
N MET A 444 -22.13 18.30 11.82
CA MET A 444 -23.11 18.74 12.81
C MET A 444 -24.40 17.93 12.65
N GLY A 445 -24.32 16.64 13.01
CA GLY A 445 -25.45 15.72 12.99
C GLY A 445 -25.75 15.06 11.64
N CYS A 446 -24.82 15.03 10.69
CA CYS A 446 -24.97 14.33 9.41
C CYS A 446 -24.49 12.86 9.42
N GLY A 447 -23.88 12.39 10.51
CA GLY A 447 -23.45 10.99 10.65
C GLY A 447 -22.59 10.48 9.49
N ASP A 448 -22.80 9.21 9.12
CA ASP A 448 -22.07 8.51 8.04
C ASP A 448 -22.41 8.98 6.62
N ALA A 449 -23.37 9.91 6.45
CA ALA A 449 -23.76 10.43 5.15
C ALA A 449 -22.73 11.42 4.56
N CYS A 450 -21.75 11.87 5.36
CA CYS A 450 -20.66 12.71 4.88
C CYS A 450 -19.56 11.85 4.21
N PRO A 451 -19.21 12.08 2.93
CA PRO A 451 -18.20 11.27 2.25
C PRO A 451 -16.81 11.49 2.88
N TYR A 452 -16.10 10.39 3.15
CA TYR A 452 -14.78 10.43 3.77
C TYR A 452 -13.65 10.45 2.73
N PHE A 453 -12.76 11.43 2.83
CA PHE A 453 -11.57 11.61 1.99
C PHE A 453 -10.30 11.59 2.85
N PRO A 454 -9.36 10.66 2.59
CA PRO A 454 -8.09 10.62 3.33
C PRO A 454 -7.28 11.90 3.17
N GLY A 455 -6.92 12.54 4.29
CA GLY A 455 -6.09 13.76 4.33
C GLY A 455 -6.83 15.04 4.68
N VAL A 456 -8.16 15.02 4.72
CA VAL A 456 -9.00 16.12 5.20
C VAL A 456 -9.17 16.02 6.72
N SER A 457 -9.15 17.15 7.43
CA SER A 457 -9.37 17.17 8.88
C SER A 457 -10.86 17.21 9.20
N TYR A 458 -11.42 16.11 9.71
CA TYR A 458 -12.82 16.01 10.13
C TYR A 458 -12.97 16.28 11.63
N ARG A 459 -14.00 17.05 12.01
CA ARG A 459 -14.38 17.28 13.41
C ARG A 459 -15.89 17.18 13.53
N ASP A 460 -16.37 16.51 14.56
CA ASP A 460 -17.80 16.41 14.82
C ASP A 460 -18.19 17.32 15.98
N TRP A 461 -19.15 18.21 15.74
CA TRP A 461 -19.73 19.08 16.76
C TRP A 461 -21.12 18.57 17.10
N THR A 462 -21.23 17.99 18.29
CA THR A 462 -22.51 17.63 18.89
C THR A 462 -23.23 18.91 19.31
N LEU A 463 -24.31 19.25 18.61
CA LEU A 463 -25.11 20.46 18.80
C LEU A 463 -26.60 20.09 18.79
N ALA A 464 -27.40 20.79 19.60
CA ALA A 464 -28.85 20.65 19.56
C ALA A 464 -29.43 21.07 18.20
N ASP A 465 -30.64 20.60 17.88
CA ASP A 465 -31.31 20.94 16.62
C ASP A 465 -32.19 22.19 16.72
N PRO A 466 -31.89 23.26 15.95
CA PRO A 466 -32.74 24.45 15.92
C PRO A 466 -34.02 24.26 15.08
N ALA A 467 -34.18 23.14 14.36
CA ALA A 467 -35.36 22.90 13.53
C ALA A 467 -36.64 22.86 14.37
N GLY A 468 -37.62 23.70 14.01
CA GLY A 468 -38.92 23.78 14.68
C GLY A 468 -38.90 24.34 16.10
N GLN A 469 -37.74 24.79 16.60
CA GLN A 469 -37.59 25.34 17.95
C GLN A 469 -37.90 26.84 17.99
N PRO A 470 -38.41 27.35 19.13
CA PRO A 470 -38.63 28.78 19.32
C PRO A 470 -37.29 29.53 19.52
N LEU A 471 -37.33 30.86 19.34
CA LEU A 471 -36.14 31.71 19.29
C LEU A 471 -35.30 31.66 20.59
N ASP A 472 -35.94 31.57 21.74
CA ASP A 472 -35.31 31.42 23.05
C ASP A 472 -34.46 30.15 23.17
N VAL A 473 -34.85 29.06 22.50
CA VAL A 473 -34.09 27.80 22.44
C VAL A 473 -32.98 27.87 21.39
N VAL A 474 -33.17 28.61 20.30
CA VAL A 474 -32.15 28.74 19.25
C VAL A 474 -31.00 29.66 19.67
N ARG A 475 -31.24 30.67 20.52
CA ARG A 475 -30.19 31.57 21.07
C ARG A 475 -29.01 30.82 21.71
N PRO A 476 -29.19 29.91 22.69
CA PRO A 476 -28.06 29.20 23.27
C PRO A 476 -27.32 28.31 22.26
N ILE A 477 -28.01 27.76 21.25
CA ILE A 477 -27.37 26.99 20.15
C ILE A 477 -26.49 27.90 19.31
N ARG A 478 -26.99 29.09 18.95
CA ARG A 478 -26.23 30.13 18.24
C ARG A 478 -24.98 30.52 19.02
N ASP A 479 -25.10 30.68 20.33
CA ASP A 479 -24.01 31.14 21.20
C ASP A 479 -22.93 30.06 21.38
N ASP A 480 -23.31 28.78 21.56
CA ASP A 480 -22.39 27.62 21.56
C ASP A 480 -21.64 27.50 20.23
N ILE A 481 -22.34 27.62 19.10
CA ILE A 481 -21.71 27.66 17.77
C ILE A 481 -20.71 28.82 17.70
N GLY A 482 -21.06 29.99 18.22
CA GLY A 482 -20.18 31.16 18.25
C GLY A 482 -18.89 30.91 19.03
N GLU A 483 -18.97 30.27 20.20
CA GLU A 483 -17.78 29.90 21.00
C GLU A 483 -16.86 28.92 20.27
N ARG A 484 -17.43 27.89 19.65
CA ARG A 484 -16.67 26.90 18.88
C ARG A 484 -16.01 27.51 17.64
N VAL A 485 -16.70 28.45 16.97
CA VAL A 485 -16.14 29.18 15.84
C VAL A 485 -14.98 30.08 16.28
N ARG A 486 -15.07 30.78 17.42
CA ARG A 486 -13.95 31.57 17.95
C ARG A 486 -12.73 30.69 18.24
N ALA A 487 -12.94 29.52 18.87
CA ALA A 487 -11.86 28.56 19.11
C ALA A 487 -11.24 28.06 17.80
N LEU A 488 -12.06 27.77 16.78
CA LEU A 488 -11.61 27.35 15.45
C LEU A 488 -10.79 28.44 14.76
N ILE A 489 -11.19 29.71 14.85
CA ILE A 489 -10.44 30.84 14.28
C ILE A 489 -9.07 30.97 14.95
N ALA A 490 -9.02 30.95 16.28
CA ALA A 490 -7.78 31.06 17.05
C ALA A 490 -6.79 29.95 16.66
N GLU A 491 -7.29 28.73 16.49
CA GLU A 491 -6.50 27.59 16.01
C GLU A 491 -6.00 27.78 14.58
N LEU A 492 -6.87 28.13 13.64
CA LEU A 492 -6.53 28.21 12.21
C LEU A 492 -5.60 29.39 11.88
N LEU A 493 -5.71 30.49 12.63
CA LEU A 493 -4.91 31.70 12.41
C LEU A 493 -3.70 31.80 13.35
N ASN A 494 -3.44 30.79 14.19
CA ASN A 494 -2.36 30.77 15.19
C ASN A 494 -2.37 31.99 16.15
N GLU A 495 -3.54 32.58 16.41
CA GLU A 495 -3.66 33.68 17.36
C GLU A 495 -3.52 33.11 18.79
N HIS A 496 -2.29 33.08 19.32
CA HIS A 496 -2.05 32.80 20.72
C HIS A 496 -2.59 33.96 21.57
N PRO A 497 -3.24 33.69 22.73
CA PRO A 497 -3.77 34.74 23.60
C PRO A 497 -2.73 35.74 24.14
N ASP A 498 -1.43 35.47 24.01
CA ASP A 498 -0.36 36.28 24.63
C ASP A 498 0.03 37.56 23.86
N THR A 499 -0.49 37.78 22.66
CA THR A 499 -0.07 38.94 21.85
C THR A 499 -0.81 40.25 22.22
N ALA A 500 -1.83 40.20 23.08
CA ALA A 500 -2.59 41.38 23.49
C ALA A 500 -1.95 42.17 24.65
N GLN A 501 -0.90 41.66 25.29
CA GLN A 501 -0.29 42.29 26.48
C GLN A 501 1.01 43.06 26.18
N ILE A 502 1.55 43.00 24.96
CA ILE A 502 2.82 43.64 24.58
C ILE A 502 2.64 45.03 23.95
N CYS A 503 1.42 45.42 23.54
CA CYS A 503 1.14 46.75 22.97
C CYS A 503 0.50 47.75 23.95
N ARG A 504 0.63 47.51 25.27
CA ARG A 504 0.38 48.52 26.32
C ARG A 504 1.58 48.56 27.26
N GLY A 505 2.64 49.23 26.82
CA GLY A 505 3.83 49.58 27.59
C GLY A 505 4.44 50.83 26.99
#